data_AF-A0ABD0S1J9-F1
#
_entry.id   AF-A0ABD0S1J9-F1
#
_cell.length_a   1.000
_cell.length_b   1.000
_cell.length_c   1.000
_cell.angle_alpha   90.00
_cell.angle_beta   90.00
_cell.angle_gamma   90.00
#
_symmetry.space_group_name_H-M   'P 1'
#
loop_
_entity.id
_entity.type
_entity.pdbx_description
1 polymer ?
#
loop_
_entity_poly.entity_id
_entity_poly.type
_entity_poly.pdbx_seq_one_letter_code
_entity_poly.pdbx_strand_id
1 'polypeptide(L)' 'MARFVVNKCDWASMATISTHDPVKGQPFSNAFSISDGPVGNGTGTPYMYLTHLEISVQDLQ' A
#
# COMPACT_ATOMS: atom_id res chain seq x y z
N MET A 1 8.69 17.90 -3.18
CA MET A 1 8.55 17.30 -1.82
C MET A 1 7.95 15.89 -1.89
N ALA A 2 6.79 15.66 -2.52
CA ALA A 2 6.15 14.34 -2.56
C ALA A 2 7.07 13.19 -3.03
N ARG A 3 7.82 13.37 -4.12
CA ARG A 3 8.78 12.35 -4.60
C ARG A 3 9.92 12.06 -3.62
N PHE A 4 10.36 13.07 -2.86
CA PHE A 4 11.37 12.87 -1.83
C PHE A 4 10.82 12.02 -0.69
N VAL A 5 9.58 12.26 -0.26
CA VAL A 5 8.91 11.46 0.78
C VAL A 5 8.76 10.02 0.32
N VAL A 6 8.23 9.80 -0.88
CA VAL A 6 8.05 8.44 -1.44
C VAL A 6 9.37 7.67 -1.53
N ASN A 7 10.46 8.31 -1.93
CA ASN A 7 11.78 7.66 -2.01
C ASN A 7 12.44 7.39 -0.64
N LYS A 8 12.00 8.06 0.42
CA LYS A 8 12.56 7.92 1.77
C LYS A 8 11.74 7.03 2.69
N CYS A 9 10.52 6.65 2.27
CA CYS A 9 9.63 5.80 3.04
C CYS A 9 9.73 4.36 2.57
N ASP A 10 10.06 3.44 3.48
CA ASP A 10 10.07 1.99 3.21
C ASP A 10 8.72 1.32 3.50
N TRP A 11 7.76 2.06 4.05
CA TRP A 11 6.41 1.59 4.38
C TRP A 11 5.38 2.70 4.18
N ALA A 12 4.13 2.31 3.92
CA ALA A 12 2.99 3.21 3.83
C ALA A 12 1.71 2.53 4.31
N SER A 13 0.74 3.35 4.71
CA SER A 13 -0.60 2.90 5.05
C SER A 13 -1.48 2.98 3.80
N MET A 14 -2.05 1.86 3.36
CA MET A 14 -3.03 1.82 2.27
C MET A 14 -4.42 1.64 2.86
N ALA A 15 -5.35 2.50 2.45
CA ALA A 15 -6.76 2.37 2.78
C ALA A 15 -7.53 1.76 1.62
N THR A 16 -8.29 0.71 1.89
CA THR A 16 -9.21 0.01 0.98
C THR A 16 -10.64 0.11 1.50
N ILE A 17 -11.61 -0.22 0.64
CA ILE A 17 -13.01 -0.35 1.06
C ILE A 17 -13.26 -1.81 1.40
N SER A 18 -13.58 -2.11 2.65
CA SER A 18 -13.67 -3.50 3.08
C SER A 18 -14.81 -4.26 2.38
N THR A 19 -14.52 -5.46 1.91
CA THR A 19 -15.50 -6.40 1.34
C THR A 19 -15.95 -7.46 2.36
N HIS A 20 -15.33 -7.47 3.55
CA HIS A 20 -15.48 -8.51 4.58
C HIS A 20 -16.41 -8.09 5.73
N ASP A 21 -17.24 -9.02 6.20
CA ASP A 21 -18.06 -8.83 7.40
C ASP A 21 -17.18 -8.87 8.67
N PRO A 22 -17.49 -8.07 9.71
CA PRO A 22 -18.67 -7.19 9.89
C PRO A 22 -18.49 -5.75 9.37
N VAL A 23 -17.33 -5.42 8.82
CA VAL A 23 -16.93 -4.04 8.47
C VAL A 23 -17.12 -3.71 6.97
N LYS A 24 -17.92 -4.50 6.27
CA LYS A 24 -18.17 -4.35 4.83
C LYS A 24 -18.63 -2.94 4.49
N GLY A 25 -17.97 -2.32 3.50
CA GLY A 25 -18.21 -0.96 3.03
C GLY A 25 -17.50 0.14 3.84
N GLN A 26 -16.86 -0.20 4.97
CA GLN A 26 -16.09 0.75 5.77
C GLN A 26 -14.65 0.88 5.23
N PRO A 27 -14.00 2.04 5.42
CA PRO A 27 -12.59 2.18 5.12
C PRO A 27 -11.77 1.29 6.06
N PHE A 28 -10.95 0.42 5.49
CA PHE A 28 -10.00 -0.41 6.22
C PHE A 28 -8.60 0.00 5.81
N SER A 29 -7.66 0.09 6.76
CA SER A 29 -6.32 0.56 6.49
C SER A 29 -5.29 -0.43 7.03
N ASN A 30 -4.31 -0.77 6.20
CA ASN A 30 -3.23 -1.68 6.56
C ASN A 30 -1.87 -1.12 6.15
N ALA A 31 -0.82 -1.53 6.86
CA ALA A 31 0.55 -1.08 6.62
C ALA A 31 1.28 -2.05 5.68
N PHE A 32 1.84 -1.51 4.60
CA PHE A 32 2.58 -2.25 3.58
C PHE A 32 4.00 -1.72 3.42
N SER A 33 4.94 -2.62 3.17
CA SER A 33 6.25 -2.22 2.66
C SER A 33 6.13 -1.68 1.24
N ILE A 34 6.79 -0.56 0.97
CA ILE A 34 6.82 0.07 -0.36
C ILE A 34 8.26 0.31 -0.80
N SER A 35 8.49 0.36 -2.10
CA SER A 35 9.74 0.86 -2.68
C SER A 35 9.44 1.57 -3.99
N ASP A 36 10.10 2.70 -4.25
CA ASP A 36 9.96 3.43 -5.51
C ASP A 36 11.12 3.23 -6.48
N GLY A 37 12.09 2.39 -6.11
CA GLY A 37 13.30 2.06 -6.87
C GLY A 37 14.54 1.90 -5.99
N PRO A 38 15.68 1.52 -6.57
CA PRO A 38 16.96 1.46 -5.87
C PRO A 38 17.42 2.83 -5.33
N VAL A 39 18.34 2.81 -4.36
CA VAL A 39 18.93 4.03 -3.80
C VAL A 39 19.53 4.90 -4.90
N GLY A 40 19.07 6.14 -5.02
CA GLY A 40 19.51 7.10 -6.04
C GLY A 40 18.80 6.99 -7.39
N ASN A 41 17.90 6.01 -7.57
CA ASN A 41 17.14 5.81 -8.81
C ASN A 41 15.62 5.61 -8.54
N GLY A 42 15.08 6.39 -7.60
CA GLY A 42 13.65 6.38 -7.28
C GLY A 42 12.80 6.99 -8.38
N THR A 43 11.77 6.26 -8.82
CA THR A 43 10.84 6.69 -9.88
C THR A 43 9.67 7.51 -9.36
N GLY A 44 9.42 7.47 -8.05
CA GLY A 44 8.23 8.04 -7.40
C GLY A 44 6.96 7.21 -7.52
N THR A 45 7.02 6.01 -8.13
CA THR A 45 5.89 5.07 -8.17
C THR A 45 6.08 4.03 -7.06
N PRO A 46 5.21 3.98 -6.04
CA PRO A 46 5.34 3.00 -4.96
C PRO A 46 4.94 1.61 -5.45
N TYR A 47 5.90 0.70 -5.50
CA TYR A 47 5.67 -0.72 -5.73
C TYR A 47 5.48 -1.45 -4.42
N MET A 48 4.61 -2.47 -4.44
CA MET A 48 4.29 -3.33 -3.31
C MET A 48 4.39 -4.79 -3.73
N TYR A 49 4.81 -5.65 -2.81
CA TYR A 49 4.82 -7.09 -3.01
C TYR A 49 3.78 -7.72 -2.10
N LEU A 50 2.69 -8.22 -2.70
CA LEU A 50 1.47 -8.58 -1.98
C LEU A 50 1.10 -10.05 -2.24
N THR A 51 0.32 -10.62 -1.32
CA THR A 51 -0.24 -11.97 -1.43
C THR A 51 -1.76 -11.91 -1.49
N HIS A 52 -2.38 -12.83 -2.23
CA HIS A 52 -3.85 -12.97 -2.28
C HIS A 52 -4.46 -13.35 -0.91
N LEU A 53 -3.64 -13.79 0.05
CA LEU A 53 -4.07 -14.05 1.42
C LEU A 53 -4.27 -12.78 2.26
N GLU A 54 -3.81 -11.63 1.77
CA GLU A 54 -3.90 -10.36 2.49
C GLU A 54 -5.29 -9.74 2.31
N ILE A 55 -5.85 -9.20 3.40
CA ILE A 55 -7.25 -8.77 3.48
C ILE A 55 -7.49 -7.52 2.60
N SER A 56 -6.57 -6.54 2.59
CA SER A 56 -6.70 -5.38 1.71
C SER A 56 -6.55 -5.74 0.22
N VAL A 57 -5.82 -6.80 -0.14
CA VAL A 57 -5.76 -7.32 -1.52
C VAL A 57 -7.09 -7.93 -1.92
N GLN A 58 -7.75 -8.63 -1.00
CA GLN A 58 -9.10 -9.18 -1.23
C GLN A 58 -10.13 -8.06 -1.42
N ASP A 59 -9.96 -6.93 -0.73
CA ASP A 59 -10.79 -5.73 -0.93
C ASP A 59 -10.60 -5.06 -2.31
N LEU A 60 -9.48 -5.31 -3.00
CA LEU A 60 -9.18 -4.71 -4.31
C LEU A 60 -9.74 -5.52 -5.49
N GLN A 61 -10.34 -6.69 -5.24
CA GLN A 61 -10.88 -7.59 -6.26
C GLN A 61 -12.36 -7.32 -6.56
#